data_AF-A0A9D4PPU3-F1
#
_entry.id   AF-A0A9D4PPU3-F1
#
_cell.length_a   1.000
_cell.length_b   1.000
_cell.length_c   1.000
_cell.angle_alpha   90.00
_cell.angle_beta   90.00
_cell.angle_gamma   90.00
#
_symmetry.space_group_name_H-M   'P 1'
#
loop_
_entity.id
_entity.type
_entity.pdbx_description
1 polymer ?
#
loop_
_entity_poly.entity_id
_entity_poly.type
_entity_poly.pdbx_seq_one_letter_code
_entity_poly.pdbx_strand_id
1 'polypeptide(L)'
;MEHVSDKCGTQIVDGERYGILREPQIIREILRFEPGKDDVVLMTYPTSGTHWTLQIMQLIVYRGSSATTHSEFFERSPFLEDYGERISEVTTNSHPRILDYPLQTRIT
;
A
#
# COMPACT_ATOMS: atom_id res chain seq x y z
N MET A 1 -10.27 21.24 11.76
CA MET A 1 -9.01 21.51 11.04
C MET A 1 -9.35 21.39 9.56
N GLU A 2 -9.27 22.49 8.82
CA GLU A 2 -9.88 22.65 7.50
C GLU A 2 -9.18 21.80 6.42
N HIS A 3 -9.97 21.06 5.64
CA HIS A 3 -9.52 20.42 4.40
C HIS A 3 -9.34 21.50 3.32
N VAL A 4 -8.12 22.00 3.18
CA VAL A 4 -7.77 22.91 2.07
C VAL A 4 -7.42 22.05 0.85
N SER A 5 -8.40 21.88 -0.04
CA SER A 5 -8.19 21.28 -1.36
C SER A 5 -7.42 22.25 -2.25
N ASP A 6 -6.17 21.93 -2.58
CA ASP A 6 -5.43 22.62 -3.63
C ASP A 6 -6.01 22.24 -5.01
N LYS A 7 -5.93 23.12 -6.01
CA LYS A 7 -6.56 22.94 -7.34
C LYS A 7 -6.03 21.72 -8.14
N CYS A 8 -5.01 21.04 -7.63
CA CYS A 8 -4.28 19.97 -8.30
C CYS A 8 -4.38 18.68 -7.50
N GLY A 9 -5.50 17.94 -7.60
CA GLY A 9 -5.63 16.50 -7.29
C GLY A 9 -4.99 15.94 -5.99
N THR A 10 -4.65 16.80 -5.05
CA THR A 10 -3.78 16.53 -3.91
C THR A 10 -4.28 17.30 -2.70
N GLN A 11 -3.89 16.84 -1.53
CA GLN A 11 -4.23 17.43 -0.24
C GLN A 11 -3.00 17.42 0.65
N ILE A 12 -2.99 18.29 1.66
CA ILE A 12 -1.93 18.33 2.67
C ILE A 12 -2.43 17.60 3.93
N VAL A 13 -1.67 16.61 4.38
CA VAL A 13 -1.89 15.90 5.65
C VAL A 13 -0.64 16.07 6.49
N ASP A 14 -0.78 16.70 7.65
CA ASP A 14 0.29 16.92 8.64
C ASP A 14 1.58 17.56 8.04
N GLY A 15 1.41 18.40 7.00
CA GLY A 15 2.49 19.14 6.34
C GLY A 15 3.06 18.47 5.08
N GLU A 16 2.69 17.22 4.80
CA GLU A 16 3.14 16.49 3.60
C GLU A 16 2.01 16.40 2.57
N ARG A 17 2.37 16.28 1.28
CA ARG A 17 1.40 16.27 0.16
C ARG A 17 1.04 14.84 -0.22
N TYR A 18 -0.26 14.55 -0.27
CA TYR A 18 -0.82 13.25 -0.64
C TYR A 18 -1.86 13.39 -1.75
N GLY A 19 -2.18 12.29 -2.43
CA GLY A 19 -3.28 12.24 -3.40
C GLY A 19 -4.63 12.53 -2.73
N ILE A 20 -5.55 13.18 -3.46
CA ILE A 20 -6.88 13.53 -2.92
C ILE A 20 -7.74 12.30 -2.56
N LEU A 21 -7.45 11.15 -3.16
CA LEU A 21 -8.15 9.89 -2.88
C LEU A 21 -7.66 9.20 -1.61
N ARG A 22 -6.61 9.70 -0.95
CA ARG A 22 -6.10 9.12 0.30
C ARG A 22 -6.83 9.70 1.49
N GLU A 23 -7.40 8.84 2.33
CA GLU A 23 -8.03 9.31 3.56
C GLU A 23 -6.94 9.74 4.57
N PRO A 24 -6.98 10.98 5.10
CA PRO A 24 -5.95 11.46 6.03
C PRO A 24 -5.83 10.61 7.30
N GLN A 25 -6.91 9.98 7.73
CA GLN A 25 -6.90 9.10 8.89
C GLN A 25 -6.09 7.82 8.62
N ILE A 26 -6.29 7.19 7.47
CA ILE A 26 -5.53 6.02 7.03
C ILE A 26 -4.03 6.36 6.89
N ILE A 27 -3.71 7.56 6.37
CA ILE A 27 -2.32 8.06 6.30
C ILE A 27 -1.69 8.16 7.70
N ARG A 28 -2.43 8.59 8.73
CA ARG A 28 -1.87 8.67 10.09
C ARG A 28 -1.69 7.30 10.73
N GLU A 29 -2.60 6.38 10.44
CA GLU A 29 -2.55 4.99 10.91
C GLU A 29 -1.36 4.25 10.31
N ILE A 30 -1.19 4.32 8.99
CA ILE A 30 -0.08 3.63 8.31
C ILE A 30 1.29 4.17 8.73
N LEU A 31 1.41 5.46 9.07
CA LEU A 31 2.67 6.01 9.60
C LEU A 31 3.07 5.40 10.96
N ARG A 32 2.16 4.71 11.64
CA ARG A 32 2.40 3.97 12.89
C ARG A 32 2.48 2.46 12.68
N PHE A 33 2.31 1.99 11.44
CA PHE A 33 2.33 0.57 11.12
C PHE A 33 3.74 -0.01 11.33
N GLU A 34 3.81 -1.10 12.10
CA GLU A 34 5.03 -1.86 12.31
C GLU A 34 4.89 -3.25 11.66
N PRO A 35 5.73 -3.59 10.65
CA PRO A 35 5.70 -4.91 10.03
C PRO A 35 6.05 -6.02 11.01
N GLY A 36 5.36 -7.16 10.89
CA GLY A 36 5.70 -8.37 11.63
C GLY A 36 6.96 -9.06 11.09
N LYS A 37 7.51 -10.00 11.87
CA LYS A 37 8.76 -10.72 11.56
C LYS A 37 8.73 -11.46 10.21
N ASP A 38 7.57 -11.95 9.81
CA ASP A 38 7.37 -12.75 8.59
C ASP A 38 6.70 -11.94 7.46
N ASP A 39 6.62 -10.61 7.62
CA ASP A 39 6.06 -9.72 6.60
C ASP A 39 7.13 -9.32 5.60
N VAL A 40 6.71 -9.22 4.34
CA VAL A 40 7.55 -8.74 3.25
C VAL A 40 6.95 -7.43 2.74
N VAL A 41 7.62 -6.32 3.06
CA VAL A 41 7.18 -4.99 2.62
C VAL A 41 7.88 -4.64 1.31
N LEU A 42 7.09 -4.43 0.26
CA LEU A 42 7.54 -3.87 -0.99
C LEU A 42 7.42 -2.34 -0.91
N MET A 43 8.55 -1.65 -0.96
CA MET A 43 8.56 -0.19 -1.07
C MET A 43 8.81 0.21 -2.52
N THR A 44 7.86 0.94 -3.12
CA THR A 44 8.02 1.43 -4.50
C THR A 44 7.77 2.92 -4.62
N TYR A 45 8.31 3.52 -5.68
CA TYR A 45 7.90 4.84 -6.11
C TYR A 45 6.81 4.69 -7.17
N PRO A 46 5.77 5.55 -7.21
CA PRO A 46 4.72 5.44 -8.20
C PRO A 46 5.28 5.30 -9.62
N THR A 47 4.72 4.38 -10.40
CA THR A 47 5.12 4.05 -11.79
C THR A 47 6.48 3.36 -11.99
N SER A 48 7.22 3.03 -10.92
CA SER A 48 8.54 2.36 -11.03
C SER A 48 8.46 0.83 -11.24
N GLY A 49 7.37 0.31 -11.80
CA GLY A 49 7.20 -1.13 -12.05
C GLY A 49 6.65 -1.95 -10.87
N THR A 50 5.87 -1.33 -9.98
CA THR A 50 5.23 -1.98 -8.82
C THR A 50 4.47 -3.26 -9.19
N HIS A 51 3.62 -3.23 -10.22
CA HIS A 51 2.87 -4.40 -10.68
C HIS A 51 3.75 -5.57 -11.10
N TRP A 52 4.85 -5.30 -11.80
CA TRP A 52 5.79 -6.35 -12.22
C TRP A 52 6.49 -6.99 -11.03
N THR A 53 6.91 -6.17 -10.07
CA THR A 53 7.57 -6.67 -8.86
C THR A 53 6.60 -7.50 -8.02
N LEU A 54 5.37 -7.01 -7.82
CA LEU A 54 4.31 -7.77 -7.13
C LEU A 54 4.04 -9.12 -7.79
N GLN A 55 3.97 -9.18 -9.14
CA GLN A 55 3.80 -10.45 -9.85
C GLN A 55 4.93 -11.43 -9.56
N ILE A 56 6.19 -10.99 -9.60
CA ILE A 56 7.34 -11.85 -9.28
C ILE A 56 7.26 -12.34 -7.83
N MET A 57 6.97 -11.45 -6.89
CA MET A 57 6.87 -11.80 -5.47
C MET A 57 5.74 -12.78 -5.19
N GLN A 58 4.56 -12.57 -5.78
CA GLN A 58 3.44 -13.50 -5.65
C GLN A 58 3.78 -14.86 -6.24
N LEU A 59 4.47 -14.94 -7.39
CA LEU A 59 4.91 -16.23 -7.92
C LEU A 59 5.88 -16.94 -6.97
N ILE A 60 6.76 -16.22 -6.27
CA ILE A 60 7.66 -16.84 -5.28
C ILE A 60 6.87 -17.34 -4.07
N VAL A 61 6.02 -16.50 -3.48
CA VAL A 61 5.25 -16.82 -2.26
C VAL A 61 4.23 -17.94 -2.51
N TYR A 62 3.55 -17.91 -3.65
CA TYR A 62 2.54 -18.90 -4.05
C TYR A 62 3.12 -20.04 -4.90
N ARG A 63 4.43 -20.30 -4.82
CA ARG A 63 5.11 -21.47 -5.42
C ARG A 63 4.81 -21.67 -6.91
N GLY A 64 4.87 -20.58 -7.66
CA GLY A 64 4.66 -20.52 -9.11
C GLY A 64 3.19 -20.35 -9.52
N SER A 65 2.25 -20.30 -8.57
CA SER A 65 0.83 -20.13 -8.86
C SER A 65 0.45 -18.65 -8.97
N SER A 66 0.21 -18.19 -10.20
CA SER A 66 -0.28 -16.83 -10.46
C SER A 66 -1.67 -16.60 -9.88
N ALA A 67 -2.00 -15.35 -9.56
CA ALA A 67 -3.40 -14.95 -9.39
C ALA A 67 -4.16 -15.17 -10.71
N THR A 68 -5.41 -15.58 -10.59
CA THR A 68 -6.32 -15.87 -11.72
C THR A 68 -7.17 -14.68 -12.09
N THR A 69 -7.40 -13.78 -11.14
CA THR A 69 -8.18 -12.56 -11.34
C THR A 69 -7.42 -11.34 -10.83
N HIS A 70 -7.80 -10.17 -11.34
CA HIS A 70 -7.28 -8.89 -10.87
C HIS A 70 -7.56 -8.68 -9.38
N SER A 71 -8.78 -8.99 -8.91
CA SER A 71 -9.12 -8.86 -7.48
C SER A 71 -8.24 -9.74 -6.61
N GLU A 72 -8.07 -11.01 -6.99
CA GLU A 72 -7.18 -11.94 -6.28
C GLU A 72 -5.73 -11.41 -6.23
N PHE A 73 -5.25 -10.80 -7.31
CA PHE A 73 -3.91 -10.20 -7.33
C PHE A 73 -3.74 -9.13 -6.24
N PHE A 74 -4.72 -8.24 -6.06
CA PHE A 74 -4.64 -7.19 -5.01
C PHE A 74 -4.95 -7.71 -3.61
N GLU A 75 -5.78 -8.76 -3.48
CA GLU A 75 -6.02 -9.43 -2.20
C GLU A 75 -4.75 -10.13 -1.67
N ARG A 76 -3.94 -10.71 -2.57
CA ARG A 76 -2.66 -11.34 -2.23
C ARG A 76 -1.56 -10.35 -1.85
N SER A 77 -1.68 -9.10 -2.26
CA SER A 77 -0.71 -8.04 -1.93
C SER A 77 -1.40 -6.69 -1.71
N PRO A 78 -2.01 -6.49 -0.53
CA PRO A 78 -2.73 -5.26 -0.24
C PRO A 78 -1.80 -4.05 -0.11
N PHE A 79 -2.26 -2.90 -0.62
CA PHE A 79 -1.63 -1.60 -0.38
C PHE A 79 -1.97 -1.12 1.01
N LEU A 80 -0.97 -0.85 1.85
CA LEU A 80 -1.26 -0.40 3.21
C LEU A 80 -2.08 0.91 3.25
N GLU A 81 -1.88 1.79 2.25
CA GLU A 81 -2.57 3.09 2.16
C GLU A 81 -4.09 2.98 1.96
N ASP A 82 -4.60 1.79 1.62
CA ASP A 82 -6.03 1.52 1.46
C ASP A 82 -6.67 0.96 2.74
N TYR A 83 -5.86 0.48 3.68
CA TYR A 83 -6.35 -0.30 4.83
C TYR A 83 -5.93 0.25 6.21
N GLY A 84 -4.82 0.97 6.32
CA GLY A 84 -4.35 1.51 7.61
C GLY A 84 -4.14 0.39 8.63
N GLU A 85 -4.64 0.57 9.85
CA GLU A 85 -4.54 -0.44 10.93
C GLU A 85 -5.30 -1.75 10.60
N ARG A 86 -6.31 -1.68 9.71
CA ARG A 86 -7.12 -2.84 9.29
C ARG A 86 -6.38 -3.80 8.35
N ILE A 87 -5.15 -3.48 7.95
CA ILE A 87 -4.30 -4.37 7.16
C ILE A 87 -4.11 -5.74 7.84
N SER A 88 -4.12 -5.76 9.18
CA SER A 88 -4.05 -6.98 9.98
C SER A 88 -5.25 -7.90 9.78
N GLU A 89 -6.45 -7.34 9.56
CA GLU A 89 -7.70 -8.08 9.34
C GLU A 89 -7.74 -8.70 7.94
N VAL A 90 -7.27 -7.96 6.94
CA VAL A 90 -7.27 -8.35 5.52
C VAL A 90 -6.25 -9.44 5.23
N THR A 91 -5.15 -9.46 5.98
CA THR A 91 -4.02 -10.35 5.70
C THR A 91 -3.99 -11.63 6.53
N THR A 92 -5.12 -12.00 7.15
CA THR A 92 -5.20 -12.96 8.26
C THR A 92 -4.74 -14.40 7.97
N ASN A 93 -4.42 -14.82 6.74
CA ASN A 93 -4.21 -16.26 6.45
C ASN A 93 -3.11 -16.65 5.43
N SER A 94 -2.22 -15.75 5.00
CA SER A 94 -1.14 -16.12 4.07
C SER A 94 0.21 -15.52 4.47
N HIS A 95 0.99 -16.27 5.24
CA HIS A 95 2.40 -15.97 5.47
C HIS A 95 3.27 -16.55 4.36
N PRO A 96 4.30 -15.82 3.88
CA PRO A 96 4.61 -14.42 4.15
C PRO A 96 3.68 -13.44 3.42
N ARG A 97 3.32 -12.32 4.08
CA ARG A 97 2.42 -11.28 3.55
C ARG A 97 3.20 -10.30 2.69
N ILE A 98 2.72 -10.02 1.48
CA ILE A 98 3.31 -8.98 0.62
C ILE A 98 2.55 -7.69 0.86
N LEU A 99 3.22 -6.68 1.39
CA LEU A 99 2.63 -5.40 1.74
C LEU A 99 3.21 -4.30 0.86
N ASP A 100 2.39 -3.60 0.09
CA ASP A 100 2.89 -2.52 -0.77
C ASP A 100 2.77 -1.16 -0.09
N TYR A 101 3.92 -0.50 0.04
CA TYR A 101 4.05 0.84 0.54
C TYR A 101 4.59 1.73 -0.59
N PRO A 102 3.71 2.35 -1.39
CA PRO A 102 4.16 3.36 -2.33
C PRO A 102 4.65 4.55 -1.50
N LEU A 103 5.94 4.86 -1.58
CA LEU A 103 6.45 6.16 -1.14
C LEU A 103 5.84 7.18 -2.09
N GLN A 104 4.67 7.71 -1.73
CA GLN A 104 4.07 8.79 -2.50
C GLN A 104 5.10 9.90 -2.61
N THR A 105 5.25 10.40 -3.83
CA THR A 105 6.08 11.54 -4.19
C THR A 105 6.05 12.57 -3.08
N ARG A 106 7.15 12.68 -2.34
CA ARG A 106 7.58 13.98 -1.81
C ARG A 106 7.78 14.84 -3.04
N ILE A 107 6.71 15.47 -3.53
CA ILE A 107 6.80 16.54 -4.51
C ILE A 107 7.37 17.72 -3.73
N THR A 108 8.69 17.73 -3.58
CA THR A 108 9.45 18.87 -3.08
C THR A 108 9.26 20.07 -3.98
#